data_AF-D9WV46-F1
#
_entry.id   AF-D9WV46-F1
#
_cell.length_a   1.000
_cell.length_b   1.000
_cell.length_c   1.000
_cell.angle_alpha   90.00
_cell.angle_beta   90.00
_cell.angle_gamma   90.00
#
_symmetry.space_group_name_H-M   'P 1'
#
loop_
_entity.id
_entity.type
_entity.pdbx_description
1 polymer ?
#
loop_
_entity_poly.entity_id
_entity_poly.type
_entity_poly.pdbx_seq_one_letter_code
_entity_poly.pdbx_strand_id
1 'polypeptide(L)'
;MRRFRAMDELIDLLPVGCVRLDARAADWREAIAVAGGLMVDGGFTTAEYTAEMIAGVEENGPYIVVAPGVAFAHARPSPAVRATGMSWVRLAEPVAFGHETNDPVTLVVALAAEDSGAHTSAMASLARLLGDPGA
;
A
#
# COMPACT_ATOMS: atom_id res chain seq x y z
N MET A 1 7.77 -10.19 26.36
CA MET A 1 6.79 -9.08 26.42
C MET A 1 6.78 -8.14 25.22
N ARG A 2 7.84 -8.01 24.38
CA ARG A 2 7.84 -7.11 23.20
C ARG A 2 7.05 -7.61 21.98
N ARG A 3 6.84 -8.92 21.82
CA ARG A 3 6.20 -9.53 20.62
C ARG A 3 4.72 -9.19 20.44
N PHE A 4 3.97 -9.05 21.54
CA PHE A 4 2.53 -8.79 21.46
C PHE A 4 2.22 -7.36 20.99
N ARG A 5 2.97 -6.37 21.47
CA ARG A 5 2.76 -4.95 21.13
C ARG A 5 2.97 -4.62 19.64
N ALA A 6 3.94 -5.27 18.99
CA ALA A 6 4.22 -5.03 17.57
C ALA A 6 3.11 -5.59 16.64
N MET A 7 2.45 -6.67 17.07
CA MET A 7 1.30 -7.23 16.34
C MET A 7 0.07 -6.32 16.47
N ASP A 8 -0.18 -5.78 17.67
CA ASP A 8 -1.26 -4.84 17.92
C ASP A 8 -1.07 -3.54 17.09
N GLU A 9 0.15 -3.00 17.05
CA GLU A 9 0.50 -1.82 16.23
C GLU A 9 0.30 -2.04 14.72
N LEU A 10 0.47 -3.28 14.25
CA LEU A 10 0.23 -3.61 12.84
C LEU A 10 -1.26 -3.80 12.54
N ILE A 11 -2.04 -4.38 13.45
CA ILE A 11 -3.49 -4.53 13.27
C ILE A 11 -4.17 -3.15 13.17
N ASP A 12 -3.67 -2.16 13.91
CA ASP A 12 -4.15 -0.78 13.81
C ASP A 12 -3.78 -0.14 12.46
N LEU A 13 -2.60 -0.44 11.93
CA LEU A 13 -2.14 0.07 10.63
C LEU A 13 -2.78 -0.66 9.44
N LEU A 14 -3.00 -1.96 9.54
CA LEU A 14 -3.51 -2.84 8.49
C LEU A 14 -4.65 -3.69 9.06
N PRO A 15 -5.83 -3.09 9.31
CA PRO A 15 -6.96 -3.84 9.79
C PRO A 15 -7.39 -4.87 8.74
N VAL A 16 -8.00 -5.98 9.19
CA VAL A 16 -8.43 -7.08 8.31
C VAL A 16 -9.34 -6.60 7.17
N GLY A 17 -10.16 -5.57 7.42
CA GLY A 17 -11.02 -4.96 6.39
C GLY A 17 -10.27 -4.29 5.24
N CYS A 18 -8.99 -3.97 5.43
CA CYS A 18 -8.11 -3.38 4.42
C CYS A 18 -7.23 -4.41 3.72
N VAL A 19 -7.54 -5.71 3.87
CA VAL A 19 -6.89 -6.81 3.15
C VAL A 19 -7.85 -7.36 2.10
N ARG A 20 -7.39 -7.45 0.85
CA ARG A 20 -8.09 -8.14 -0.23
C ARG A 20 -7.17 -9.12 -0.93
N LEU A 21 -7.66 -10.34 -1.09
CA LEU A 21 -7.00 -11.39 -1.84
C LEU A 21 -7.77 -11.63 -3.14
N ASP A 22 -7.05 -12.05 -4.18
CA ASP A 22 -7.61 -12.34 -5.51
C ASP A 22 -8.39 -11.15 -6.10
N ALA A 23 -7.88 -9.93 -5.91
CA ALA A 23 -8.45 -8.75 -6.55
C ALA A 23 -8.23 -8.80 -8.06
N ARG A 24 -9.28 -8.52 -8.84
CA ARG A 24 -9.16 -8.32 -10.28
C ARG A 24 -8.92 -6.85 -10.58
N ALA A 25 -7.99 -6.57 -11.49
CA ALA A 25 -7.70 -5.25 -12.02
C ALA A 25 -7.27 -5.42 -13.48
N ALA A 26 -7.85 -4.63 -14.39
CA ALA A 26 -7.52 -4.66 -15.81
C ALA A 26 -6.17 -4.00 -16.11
N ASP A 27 -5.78 -3.02 -15.30
CA ASP A 27 -4.51 -2.30 -15.42
C ASP A 27 -4.00 -1.83 -14.05
N TRP A 28 -2.85 -1.15 -14.07
CA TRP A 28 -2.22 -0.66 -12.85
C TRP A 28 -3.04 0.42 -12.15
N ARG A 29 -3.85 1.22 -12.88
CA ARG A 29 -4.70 2.24 -12.27
C ARG A 29 -5.82 1.59 -11.48
N GLU A 30 -6.46 0.58 -12.04
CA GLU A 30 -7.45 -0.22 -11.31
C GLU A 30 -6.84 -0.94 -10.11
N ALA A 31 -5.61 -1.45 -10.23
CA ALA A 31 -4.91 -2.09 -9.12
C ALA A 31 -4.67 -1.10 -7.95
N ILE A 32 -4.23 0.12 -8.26
CA ILE A 32 -4.11 1.21 -7.26
C ILE A 32 -5.48 1.62 -6.73
N ALA A 33 -6.51 1.68 -7.58
CA ALA A 33 -7.87 2.05 -7.18
C ALA A 33 -8.49 1.04 -6.20
N VAL A 34 -8.24 -0.26 -6.38
CA VAL A 34 -8.66 -1.29 -5.42
C VAL A 34 -7.98 -1.08 -4.07
N ALA A 35 -6.66 -0.86 -4.06
CA ALA A 35 -5.92 -0.62 -2.82
C ALA A 35 -6.36 0.67 -2.13
N GLY A 36 -6.59 1.74 -2.89
CA GLY A 36 -7.10 3.02 -2.41
C GLY A 36 -8.53 2.95 -1.89
N GLY A 37 -9.41 2.17 -2.53
CA GLY A 37 -10.78 1.94 -2.06
C GLY A 37 -10.80 1.32 -0.66
N LEU A 38 -9.94 0.34 -0.39
CA LEU A 38 -9.79 -0.24 0.95
C LEU A 38 -9.32 0.79 2.00
N MET A 39 -8.47 1.74 1.61
CA MET A 39 -8.02 2.82 2.49
C MET A 39 -9.15 3.79 2.84
N VAL A 40 -10.03 4.06 1.87
CA VAL A 40 -11.22 4.90 2.06
C VAL A 40 -12.23 4.20 2.97
N ASP A 41 -12.52 2.92 2.70
CA ASP A 41 -13.45 2.12 3.51
C ASP A 41 -12.95 1.95 4.95
N GLY A 42 -11.63 1.83 5.13
CA GLY A 42 -10.96 1.80 6.43
C GLY A 42 -10.90 3.17 7.15
N GLY A 43 -11.29 4.26 6.48
CA GLY A 43 -11.31 5.60 7.04
C GLY A 43 -9.95 6.31 7.09
N PHE A 44 -8.90 5.72 6.52
CA PHE A 44 -7.54 6.27 6.51
C PHE A 44 -7.39 7.43 5.54
N THR A 45 -8.10 7.37 4.41
CA THR A 45 -7.99 8.37 3.35
C THR A 45 -9.35 8.73 2.77
N THR A 46 -9.35 9.76 1.93
CA THR A 46 -10.42 10.07 0.98
C THR A 46 -10.06 9.54 -0.41
N ALA A 47 -11.01 9.58 -1.35
CA ALA A 47 -10.77 9.10 -2.72
C ALA A 47 -9.70 9.94 -3.45
N GLU A 48 -9.55 11.20 -3.06
CA GLU A 48 -8.54 12.13 -3.55
C GLU A 48 -7.12 11.59 -3.38
N TYR A 49 -6.82 10.90 -2.27
CA TYR A 49 -5.49 10.30 -2.06
C TYR A 49 -5.17 9.21 -3.09
N THR A 50 -6.20 8.47 -3.53
CA THR A 50 -6.04 7.47 -4.60
C THR A 50 -5.71 8.14 -5.93
N ALA A 51 -6.38 9.26 -6.23
CA ALA A 51 -6.07 10.06 -7.40
C ALA A 51 -4.66 10.65 -7.35
N GLU A 52 -4.20 11.10 -6.16
CA GLU A 52 -2.83 11.59 -5.95
C GLU A 52 -1.80 10.48 -6.19
N MET A 53 -2.03 9.25 -5.73
CA MET A 53 -1.16 8.10 -6.02
C MET A 53 -1.08 7.80 -7.52
N ILE A 54 -2.23 7.78 -8.20
CA ILE A 54 -2.28 7.52 -9.65
C ILE A 54 -1.53 8.62 -10.40
N ALA A 55 -1.82 9.89 -10.11
CA ALA A 55 -1.17 11.03 -10.75
C ALA A 55 0.35 11.01 -10.55
N GLY A 56 0.82 10.60 -9.36
CA GLY A 56 2.24 10.42 -9.09
C GLY A 56 2.91 9.42 -10.05
N VAL A 57 2.25 8.29 -10.33
CA VAL A 57 2.75 7.28 -11.28
C VAL A 57 2.69 7.77 -12.72
N GLU A 58 1.65 8.53 -13.10
CA GLU A 58 1.55 9.13 -14.44
C GLU A 58 2.68 10.13 -14.71
N GLU A 59 3.04 10.94 -13.70
CA GLU A 59 4.08 11.96 -13.82
C GLU A 59 5.49 11.38 -13.75
N ASN A 60 5.73 10.41 -12.85
CA ASN A 60 7.08 9.96 -12.50
C ASN A 60 7.41 8.55 -12.99
N GLY A 61 6.47 7.90 -13.70
CA GLY A 61 6.58 6.49 -14.07
C GLY A 61 6.35 5.55 -12.87
N PRO A 62 6.63 4.24 -13.03
CA PRO A 62 6.27 3.21 -12.03
C PRO A 62 7.23 3.16 -10.83
N TYR A 63 7.61 4.31 -10.25
CA TYR A 63 8.55 4.41 -9.12
C TYR A 63 8.08 3.63 -7.88
N ILE A 64 6.76 3.38 -7.76
CA ILE A 64 6.17 2.61 -6.67
C ILE A 64 6.44 1.09 -6.79
N VAL A 65 6.93 0.60 -7.93
CA VAL A 65 7.27 -0.82 -8.10
C VAL A 65 8.69 -1.07 -7.56
N VAL A 66 8.78 -1.49 -6.31
CA VAL A 66 10.01 -1.47 -5.52
C VAL A 66 10.76 -2.80 -5.47
N ALA A 67 10.09 -3.91 -5.85
CA ALA A 67 10.67 -5.25 -5.89
C ALA A 67 9.92 -6.12 -6.90
N PRO A 68 10.48 -7.26 -7.34
CA PRO A 68 9.80 -8.18 -8.26
C PRO A 68 8.40 -8.55 -7.75
N GLY A 69 7.38 -8.19 -8.52
CA GLY A 69 5.99 -8.47 -8.20
C GLY A 69 5.33 -7.57 -7.16
N VAL A 70 6.00 -6.53 -6.66
CA VAL A 70 5.49 -5.71 -5.53
C VAL A 70 5.45 -4.22 -5.89
N ALA A 71 4.26 -3.64 -5.80
CA ALA A 71 4.04 -2.20 -5.83
C ALA A 71 3.70 -1.67 -4.43
N PHE A 72 4.39 -0.62 -4.01
CA PHE A 72 4.16 0.11 -2.77
C PHE A 72 3.55 1.47 -3.07
N ALA A 73 2.22 1.52 -3.23
CA ALA A 73 1.48 2.70 -3.64
C ALA A 73 1.39 3.74 -2.52
N HIS A 74 1.91 4.94 -2.76
CA HIS A 74 1.88 6.03 -1.80
C HIS A 74 2.02 7.38 -2.50
N ALA A 75 1.47 8.42 -1.86
CA ALA A 75 1.66 9.81 -2.24
C ALA A 75 2.21 10.61 -1.04
N ARG A 76 2.57 11.88 -1.26
CA ARG A 76 2.97 12.76 -0.16
C ARG A 76 1.81 12.94 0.84
N PRO A 77 2.09 13.21 2.13
CA PRO A 77 1.06 13.62 3.06
C PRO A 77 0.24 14.79 2.50
N SER A 78 -1.07 14.70 2.60
CA SER A 78 -2.01 15.66 2.03
C SER A 78 -3.28 15.75 2.87
N PRO A 79 -4.14 16.76 2.67
CA PRO A 79 -5.45 16.84 3.34
C PRO A 79 -6.36 15.64 3.06
N ALA A 80 -6.04 14.82 2.06
CA ALA A 80 -6.78 13.60 1.74
C ALA A 80 -6.48 12.45 2.72
N VAL A 81 -5.41 12.55 3.51
CA VAL A 81 -5.05 11.60 4.58
C VAL A 81 -5.74 12.00 5.88
N ARG A 82 -6.54 11.09 6.43
CA ARG A 82 -7.27 11.27 7.70
C ARG A 82 -6.56 10.61 8.88
N ALA A 83 -5.88 9.49 8.62
CA ALA A 83 -5.10 8.75 9.59
C ALA A 83 -4.00 7.95 8.88
N THR A 84 -2.93 7.65 9.60
CA THR A 84 -1.89 6.71 9.12
C THR A 84 -2.44 5.29 9.03
N GLY A 85 -2.25 4.62 7.89
CA GLY A 85 -2.73 3.26 7.68
C GLY A 85 -2.27 2.66 6.36
N MET A 86 -2.62 1.39 6.15
CA MET A 86 -2.21 0.58 5.00
C MET A 86 -3.36 -0.27 4.46
N SER A 87 -3.23 -0.66 3.19
CA SER A 87 -4.02 -1.73 2.60
C SER A 87 -3.12 -2.76 1.94
N TRP A 88 -3.63 -3.99 1.82
CA TRP A 88 -2.90 -5.13 1.27
C TRP A 88 -3.74 -5.83 0.21
N VAL A 89 -3.31 -5.77 -1.04
CA VAL A 89 -4.05 -6.31 -2.18
C VAL A 89 -3.21 -7.30 -2.95
N ARG A 90 -3.53 -8.59 -2.83
CA ARG A 90 -3.01 -9.62 -3.73
C ARG A 90 -3.90 -9.69 -4.97
N LEU A 91 -3.32 -9.51 -6.15
CA LEU A 91 -4.02 -9.59 -7.42
C LEU A 91 -4.30 -11.05 -7.79
N ALA A 92 -5.46 -11.30 -8.41
CA ALA A 92 -5.84 -12.61 -8.94
C ALA A 92 -4.97 -12.99 -10.15
N GLU A 93 -4.61 -12.00 -10.96
CA GLU A 93 -3.76 -12.13 -12.14
C GLU A 93 -2.67 -11.05 -12.09
N PRO A 94 -1.42 -11.35 -12.50
CA PRO A 94 -0.37 -10.34 -12.52
C PRO A 94 -0.69 -9.18 -13.48
N VAL A 95 -0.41 -7.94 -13.05
CA VAL A 95 -0.69 -6.71 -13.81
C VAL A 95 0.63 -6.01 -14.13
N ALA A 96 0.82 -5.59 -15.38
CA ALA A 96 1.99 -4.81 -15.78
C ALA A 96 1.83 -3.34 -15.37
N PHE A 97 2.82 -2.81 -14.64
CA PHE A 97 2.91 -1.39 -14.28
C PHE A 97 3.84 -0.60 -15.21
N GLY A 98 4.56 -1.29 -16.09
CA GLY A 98 5.55 -0.72 -17.01
C GLY A 98 6.97 -0.63 -16.42
N HIS A 99 7.27 -1.35 -15.34
CA HIS A 99 8.58 -1.34 -14.71
C HIS A 99 9.51 -2.35 -15.37
N GLU A 100 10.72 -1.93 -15.77
CA GLU A 100 11.62 -2.72 -16.63
C GLU A 100 11.99 -4.11 -16.09
N THR A 101 12.23 -4.23 -14.77
CA THR A 101 12.77 -5.46 -14.16
C THR A 101 11.88 -6.12 -13.12
N ASN A 102 10.86 -5.43 -12.61
CA ASN A 102 10.08 -5.85 -11.45
C ASN A 102 8.64 -6.24 -11.80
N ASP A 103 8.22 -6.02 -13.05
CA ASP A 103 6.94 -6.50 -13.55
C ASP A 103 6.94 -8.02 -13.79
N PRO A 104 5.75 -8.66 -13.81
CA PRO A 104 4.44 -8.08 -13.51
C PRO A 104 4.16 -8.01 -12.00
N VAL A 105 3.39 -7.02 -11.57
CA VAL A 105 2.98 -6.85 -10.16
C VAL A 105 1.90 -7.88 -9.80
N THR A 106 2.05 -8.50 -8.62
CA THR A 106 1.07 -9.44 -8.03
C THR A 106 0.58 -9.01 -6.66
N LEU A 107 1.31 -8.09 -6.01
CA LEU A 107 0.99 -7.53 -4.70
C LEU A 107 1.05 -5.99 -4.79
N VAL A 108 -0.04 -5.34 -4.38
CA VAL A 108 -0.10 -3.89 -4.18
C VAL A 108 -0.34 -3.63 -2.70
N VAL A 109 0.58 -2.89 -2.07
CA VAL A 109 0.44 -2.42 -0.70
C VAL A 109 0.32 -0.90 -0.75
N ALA A 110 -0.76 -0.33 -0.23
CA ALA A 110 -0.87 1.12 -0.10
C ALA A 110 -0.44 1.58 1.29
N LEU A 111 0.19 2.75 1.39
CA LEU A 111 0.50 3.42 2.65
C LEU A 111 0.04 4.87 2.57
N ALA A 112 -0.75 5.28 3.56
CA ALA A 112 -1.02 6.68 3.85
C ALA A 112 -0.37 7.05 5.18
N ALA A 113 0.29 8.21 5.24
CA ALA A 113 0.92 8.70 6.45
C ALA A 113 0.58 10.18 6.66
N GLU A 114 0.27 10.56 7.90
CA GLU A 114 -0.08 11.94 8.27
C GLU A 114 1.11 12.89 8.13
N ASP A 115 2.32 12.38 8.34
CA ASP A 115 3.57 13.13 8.17
C ASP A 115 4.74 12.20 7.80
N SER A 116 5.92 12.81 7.58
CA SER A 116 7.14 12.09 7.21
C SER A 116 7.69 11.17 8.31
N GLY A 117 7.44 11.51 9.58
CA GLY A 117 7.80 10.68 10.72
C GLY A 117 6.93 9.43 10.80
N ALA A 118 5.61 9.59 10.66
CA ALA A 118 4.64 8.51 10.58
C ALA A 118 4.96 7.57 9.40
N HIS A 119 5.32 8.13 8.24
CA HIS A 119 5.72 7.36 7.07
C HIS A 119 6.92 6.45 7.36
N THR A 120 7.98 7.02 7.93
CA THR A 120 9.21 6.29 8.26
C THR A 120 8.95 5.18 9.28
N SER A 121 8.11 5.45 10.28
CA SER A 121 7.71 4.47 11.29
C SER A 121 6.92 3.31 10.68
N ALA A 122 5.92 3.61 9.85
CA ALA A 122 5.08 2.62 9.18
C ALA A 122 5.90 1.69 8.26
N MET A 123 6.83 2.25 7.47
CA MET A 123 7.76 1.45 6.65
C MET A 123 8.66 0.56 7.49
N ALA A 124 9.20 1.06 8.61
CA ALA A 124 10.05 0.27 9.49
C ALA A 124 9.28 -0.91 10.12
N SER A 125 8.00 -0.70 10.48
CA SER A 125 7.13 -1.77 10.97
C SER A 125 6.88 -2.84 9.90
N LEU A 126 6.56 -2.43 8.67
CA LEU A 126 6.36 -3.36 7.55
C LEU A 126 7.64 -4.15 7.22
N ALA A 127 8.80 -3.48 7.16
CA ALA A 127 10.07 -4.14 6.87
C ALA A 127 10.44 -5.18 7.93
N ARG A 128 10.14 -4.91 9.22
CA ARG A 128 10.36 -5.88 10.30
C ARG A 128 9.49 -7.12 10.16
N LEU A 129 8.23 -6.96 9.74
CA LEU A 129 7.34 -8.09 9.48
C LEU A 129 7.87 -8.96 8.35
N LEU A 130 8.22 -8.36 7.21
CA LEU A 130 8.69 -9.09 6.04
C LEU A 130 10.06 -9.75 6.26
N GLY A 131 10.87 -9.19 7.16
CA GLY A 131 12.19 -9.70 7.53
C GLY A 131 12.20 -10.74 8.65
N ASP A 132 11.05 -11.08 9.27
CA ASP A 132 10.95 -12.13 10.28
C ASP A 132 10.62 -13.47 9.60
N PRO A 133 11.58 -14.40 9.46
CA PRO A 133 11.35 -15.71 8.83
C PRO A 133 10.44 -16.64 9.65
N GLY A 134 9.93 -16.21 10.81
CA GLY A 134 9.03 -16.97 11.68
C GLY A 134 7.71 -16.28 12.02
N ALA A 135 7.29 -15.28 11.24
CA ALA A 135 5.94 -14.71 11.30
C ALA A 135 4.92 -15.59 10.55
#